data_AF-A0A8C3LK63-F1
#
_entry.id   AF-A0A8C3LK63-F1
#
_cell.length_a   1.000
_cell.length_b   1.000
_cell.length_c   1.000
_cell.angle_alpha   90.00
_cell.angle_beta   90.00
_cell.angle_gamma   90.00
#
_symmetry.space_group_name_H-M   'P 1'
#
loop_
_entity.id
_entity.type
_entity.pdbx_description
1 polymer ?
#
loop_
_entity_poly.entity_id
_entity_poly.type
_entity_poly.pdbx_seq_one_letter_code
_entity_poly.pdbx_strand_id
1 'polypeptide(L)'
;GRTIKLQANFFEMDIPKIDIYHYELDIKPEKCPRRVNREIVEHMVQHFKTQIFGDRKPVFDGRKNLYTAMPLPIGRDKVELEVTLPGEGKDRIFKVAIKWMSCVSLQALHDALSGRLPSVPFETIQALDVVMRHLPSMRYTPVGRSFFTASEGCSNPLGGGREVWFGFHQSVRPSLWKMMLNIDVSATAFYKAQPVIEFVCEVLDFKSIEEQQKPLTDSQRVKFTKEIKGLKVEITHCGQMKRKYRVCNVTRRPARQPCFCKYAQGADSVEPMFRHLKNTYTGLQLVVVILPGKTPVYAEVKRVGDTVLGMATQCVQMKNVQRTTPQTLSNLCLKINVKLGGVNNILLPQGRPPVFQQPVIFLGADVTHPPAGDGKKPSIAAVVGSMDAHPNRYCATVRVQQHRQEIIQDLAAMVRELLIQFYKSTRFKPTRIIFYRDGVSEGQFQQVLHHELLAIREACIKLEKDYQPGITFIVVQKRHHTRLFCTDKNERVGKSGNIPAGTTVDTKITHPSEFDFYLCSHAGIQGTSRPSHYHVLWDDNRFSSDELQILTYQLCHTYVRCTRSVSIPAPAYYAHLVAFRARYHLVDKEHDSHTSGQSNGRDHQALAKAVQVHQDTLRTMYFA
;
A
#
# COMPACT_ATOMS: atom_id res chain seq x y z
N GLY A 1 9.17 -16.72 -24.52
CA GLY A 1 8.49 -15.66 -25.33
C GLY A 1 9.48 -14.97 -26.28
N ARG A 2 9.11 -13.88 -26.97
CA ARG A 2 10.10 -13.09 -27.76
C ARG A 2 11.02 -12.29 -26.85
N THR A 3 12.29 -12.17 -27.21
CA THR A 3 13.27 -11.35 -26.48
C THR A 3 13.06 -9.84 -26.71
N ILE A 4 13.40 -9.02 -25.71
CA ILE A 4 13.43 -7.55 -25.78
C ILE A 4 14.58 -7.03 -24.91
N LYS A 5 15.34 -6.04 -25.37
CA LYS A 5 16.47 -5.47 -24.60
C LYS A 5 15.97 -4.38 -23.65
N LEU A 6 16.18 -4.56 -22.35
CA LEU A 6 15.68 -3.66 -21.31
C LEU A 6 16.79 -3.01 -20.50
N GLN A 7 16.57 -1.76 -20.09
CA GLN A 7 17.28 -1.11 -19.01
C GLN A 7 16.40 -1.11 -17.76
N ALA A 8 16.99 -1.47 -16.61
CA ALA A 8 16.35 -1.36 -15.31
C ALA A 8 16.97 -0.19 -14.52
N ASN A 9 16.22 0.42 -13.60
CA ASN A 9 16.75 1.43 -12.66
C ASN A 9 17.47 0.79 -11.45
N PHE A 10 18.31 -0.19 -11.75
CA PHE A 10 19.12 -0.97 -10.81
C PHE A 10 20.59 -0.75 -11.21
N PHE A 11 21.38 -0.21 -10.29
CA PHE A 11 22.80 0.08 -10.51
C PHE A 11 23.64 -0.96 -9.78
N GLU A 12 24.57 -1.59 -10.48
CA GLU A 12 25.44 -2.63 -9.91
C GLU A 12 26.33 -2.06 -8.80
N MET A 13 26.44 -2.77 -7.68
CA MET A 13 27.27 -2.41 -6.53
C MET A 13 28.41 -3.41 -6.38
N ASP A 14 29.66 -2.93 -6.47
CA ASP A 14 30.83 -3.73 -6.15
C ASP A 14 31.15 -3.62 -4.65
N ILE A 15 31.01 -4.75 -3.95
CA ILE A 15 31.11 -4.84 -2.48
C ILE A 15 32.44 -5.52 -2.11
N PRO A 16 33.27 -4.94 -1.22
CA PRO A 16 34.54 -5.55 -0.81
C PRO A 16 34.31 -6.84 -0.01
N LYS A 17 35.25 -7.80 -0.13
CA LYS A 17 35.24 -9.08 0.59
C LYS A 17 35.93 -8.94 1.95
N ILE A 18 35.32 -8.14 2.83
CA ILE A 18 35.81 -7.86 4.19
C ILE A 18 34.69 -8.08 5.20
N ASP A 19 35.06 -8.15 6.48
CA ASP A 19 34.13 -8.04 7.58
C ASP A 19 33.91 -6.57 7.96
N ILE A 20 32.69 -6.24 8.42
CA ILE A 20 32.35 -4.93 9.01
C ILE A 20 31.78 -5.12 10.42
N TYR A 21 32.04 -4.16 11.29
CA TYR A 21 31.85 -4.30 12.73
C TYR A 21 30.57 -3.62 13.17
N HIS A 22 29.67 -4.35 13.83
CA HIS A 22 28.37 -3.86 14.28
C HIS A 22 28.36 -3.56 15.79
N TYR A 23 27.81 -2.40 16.13
CA TYR A 23 27.70 -1.89 17.49
C TYR A 23 26.25 -1.46 17.80
N GLU A 24 25.75 -1.85 18.97
CA GLU A 24 24.51 -1.29 19.53
C GLU A 24 24.81 0.04 20.22
N LEU A 25 23.98 1.05 19.93
CA LEU A 25 23.91 2.33 20.61
C LEU A 25 22.64 2.42 21.46
N ASP A 26 22.81 2.83 22.71
CA ASP A 26 21.74 3.27 23.61
C ASP A 26 21.91 4.77 23.85
N ILE A 27 20.91 5.57 23.48
CA ILE A 27 20.95 7.04 23.55
C ILE A 27 19.87 7.50 24.51
N LYS A 28 20.26 8.14 25.61
CA LYS A 28 19.34 8.62 26.66
C LYS A 28 19.28 10.15 26.70
N PRO A 29 18.08 10.75 26.67
CA PRO A 29 16.74 10.12 26.67
C PRO A 29 16.32 9.49 25.32
N GLU A 30 15.79 8.27 25.37
CA GLU A 30 15.47 7.42 24.19
C GLU A 30 14.42 7.99 23.22
N LYS A 31 13.54 8.89 23.70
CA LYS A 31 12.37 9.38 22.94
C LYS A 31 12.70 10.50 21.94
N CYS A 32 13.96 10.63 21.55
CA CYS A 32 14.41 11.61 20.56
C CYS A 32 14.06 11.22 19.10
N PRO A 33 13.76 12.20 18.22
CA PRO A 33 13.54 11.92 16.80
C PRO A 33 14.80 11.37 16.12
N ARG A 34 14.65 10.44 15.16
CA ARG A 34 15.75 9.85 14.36
C ARG A 34 16.79 10.85 13.82
N ARG A 35 16.38 12.07 13.47
CA ARG A 35 17.29 13.14 13.00
C ARG A 35 18.16 13.67 14.15
N VAL A 36 17.59 13.91 15.33
CA VAL A 36 18.34 14.29 16.54
C VAL A 36 19.31 13.19 16.93
N ASN A 37 18.90 11.92 16.86
CA ASN A 37 19.82 10.80 17.13
C ASN A 37 21.02 10.78 16.17
N ARG A 38 20.83 11.16 14.90
CA ARG A 38 21.93 11.33 13.94
C ARG A 38 22.83 12.52 14.29
N GLU A 39 22.24 13.66 14.67
CA GLU A 39 22.98 14.85 15.12
C GLU A 39 23.83 14.54 16.38
N ILE A 40 23.29 13.79 17.35
CA ILE A 40 24.03 13.31 18.54
C ILE A 40 25.24 12.46 18.11
N VAL A 41 25.04 11.46 17.25
CA VAL A 41 26.12 10.56 16.81
C VAL A 41 27.16 11.30 15.95
N GLU A 42 26.75 12.28 15.14
CA GLU A 42 27.63 13.13 14.34
C GLU A 42 28.55 13.97 15.23
N HIS A 43 28.02 14.61 16.29
CA HIS A 43 28.83 15.35 17.27
C HIS A 43 29.70 14.41 18.13
N MET A 44 29.19 13.24 18.51
CA MET A 44 29.94 12.22 19.26
C MET A 44 31.18 11.74 18.48
N VAL A 45 31.03 11.48 17.17
CA VAL A 45 32.12 11.03 16.30
C VAL A 45 33.19 12.11 16.13
N GLN A 46 32.79 13.39 16.08
CA GLN A 46 33.72 14.53 16.01
C GLN A 46 34.45 14.74 17.35
N HIS A 47 33.72 14.77 18.47
CA HIS A 47 34.26 15.04 19.79
C HIS A 47 35.20 13.93 20.28
N PHE A 48 34.77 12.67 20.19
CA PHE A 48 35.55 11.51 20.65
C PHE A 48 36.44 10.91 19.54
N LYS A 49 36.84 11.73 18.54
CA LYS A 49 37.69 11.29 17.42
C LYS A 49 39.02 10.71 17.92
N THR A 50 39.70 11.41 18.83
CA THR A 50 41.02 10.99 19.35
C THR A 50 40.95 9.74 20.22
N GLN A 51 39.87 9.54 20.98
CA GLN A 51 39.75 8.44 21.93
C GLN A 51 39.23 7.13 21.29
N ILE A 52 38.28 7.21 20.36
CA ILE A 52 37.54 6.01 19.88
C ILE A 52 37.55 5.89 18.36
N PHE A 53 37.19 6.94 17.62
CA PHE A 53 36.88 6.77 16.20
C PHE A 53 38.14 6.79 15.30
N GLY A 54 39.14 7.60 15.63
CA GLY A 54 40.27 7.88 14.75
C GLY A 54 39.78 8.41 13.40
N ASP A 55 40.37 7.97 12.30
CA ASP A 55 39.93 8.32 10.94
C ASP A 55 38.80 7.43 10.38
N ARG A 56 38.23 6.55 11.21
CA ARG A 56 37.03 5.78 10.85
C ARG A 56 35.85 6.74 10.69
N LYS A 57 34.97 6.43 9.75
CA LYS A 57 33.72 7.16 9.50
C LYS A 57 32.55 6.22 9.76
N PRO A 58 32.02 6.14 11.00
CA PRO A 58 30.92 5.25 11.32
C PRO A 58 29.65 5.63 10.57
N VAL A 59 28.87 4.63 10.18
CA VAL A 59 27.52 4.83 9.63
C VAL A 59 26.48 4.41 10.65
N PHE A 60 25.34 5.08 10.67
CA PHE A 60 24.33 4.93 11.72
C PHE A 60 22.90 4.92 11.14
N ASP A 61 22.02 4.08 11.69
CA ASP A 61 20.63 3.94 11.26
C ASP A 61 19.67 5.02 11.82
N GLY A 62 20.12 5.81 12.81
CA GLY A 62 19.32 6.82 13.49
C GLY A 62 18.49 6.29 14.66
N ARG A 63 18.72 5.04 15.09
CA ARG A 63 18.12 4.42 16.28
C ARG A 63 19.19 3.83 17.19
N LYS A 64 19.79 2.73 16.76
CA LYS A 64 20.59 1.81 17.58
C LYS A 64 21.74 1.14 16.84
N ASN A 65 21.73 1.07 15.51
CA ASN A 65 22.67 0.23 14.76
C ASN A 65 23.76 1.11 14.14
N LEU A 66 24.99 0.99 14.65
CA LEU A 66 26.18 1.67 14.13
C LEU A 66 27.16 0.65 13.55
N TYR A 67 27.74 0.97 12.39
CA TYR A 67 28.68 0.10 11.69
C TYR A 67 29.98 0.83 11.35
N THR A 68 31.11 0.11 11.41
CA THR A 68 32.42 0.60 10.97
C THR A 68 33.14 -0.43 10.09
N ALA A 69 33.98 0.04 9.17
CA ALA A 69 34.79 -0.83 8.30
C ALA A 69 36.04 -1.42 9.02
N MET A 70 36.46 -0.82 10.13
CA MET A 70 37.59 -1.27 10.97
C MET A 70 37.16 -1.22 12.44
N PRO A 71 37.65 -2.11 13.31
CA PRO A 71 37.15 -2.24 14.68
C PRO A 71 37.45 -1.00 15.51
N LEU A 72 36.52 -0.61 16.39
CA LEU A 72 36.72 0.42 17.41
C LEU A 72 37.57 -0.12 18.57
N PRO A 73 38.43 0.70 19.20
CA PRO A 73 39.33 0.31 20.29
C PRO A 73 38.60 0.23 21.66
N ILE A 74 37.45 -0.44 21.69
CA ILE A 74 36.57 -0.53 22.88
C ILE A 74 36.37 -1.97 23.39
N GLY A 75 37.01 -2.96 22.75
CA GLY A 75 36.84 -4.37 23.10
C GLY A 75 35.40 -4.86 22.89
N ARG A 76 34.88 -5.63 23.85
CA ARG A 76 33.48 -6.10 23.88
C ARG A 76 32.62 -5.37 24.92
N ASP A 77 33.25 -4.55 25.76
CA ASP A 77 32.60 -3.89 26.89
C ASP A 77 31.73 -2.72 26.46
N LYS A 78 30.84 -2.30 27.36
CA LYS A 78 29.95 -1.17 27.16
C LYS A 78 30.68 0.11 27.57
N VAL A 79 31.02 0.96 26.59
CA VAL A 79 31.59 2.29 26.85
C VAL A 79 30.44 3.30 26.91
N GLU A 80 30.33 4.04 28.01
CA GLU A 80 29.40 5.17 28.13
C GLU A 80 30.12 6.49 27.87
N LEU A 81 29.49 7.35 27.07
CA LEU A 81 29.98 8.67 26.67
C LEU A 81 28.92 9.71 26.99
N GLU A 82 29.37 10.90 27.38
CA GLU A 82 28.50 12.07 27.55
C GLU A 82 28.68 13.01 26.36
N VAL A 83 27.58 13.31 25.66
CA VAL A 83 27.57 14.04 24.38
C VAL A 83 26.69 15.28 24.52
N THR A 84 27.33 16.45 24.47
CA THR A 84 26.63 17.74 24.53
C THR A 84 26.26 18.20 23.13
N LEU A 85 24.96 18.32 22.85
CA LEU A 85 24.47 19.04 21.67
C LEU A 85 24.17 20.50 22.02
N PRO A 86 24.55 21.46 21.16
CA PRO A 86 24.08 22.83 21.29
C PRO A 86 22.54 22.90 21.25
N GLY A 87 21.97 23.84 21.99
CA GLY A 87 20.53 24.04 22.07
C GLY A 87 20.13 25.51 22.10
N GLU A 88 18.87 25.80 21.72
CA GLU A 88 18.31 27.16 21.74
C GLU A 88 18.09 27.64 23.19
N GLY A 89 19.16 28.12 23.84
CA GLY A 89 19.18 28.75 25.16
C GLY A 89 19.69 27.89 26.31
N LYS A 90 19.77 26.56 26.14
CA LYS A 90 20.53 25.64 27.00
C LYS A 90 21.00 24.45 26.18
N ASP A 91 22.24 24.03 26.42
CA ASP A 91 22.79 22.81 25.83
C ASP A 91 22.10 21.56 26.37
N ARG A 92 22.11 20.51 25.53
CA ARG A 92 21.41 19.26 25.79
C ARG A 92 22.43 18.14 25.92
N ILE A 93 22.62 17.68 27.14
CA ILE A 93 23.51 16.58 27.49
C ILE A 93 22.78 15.26 27.22
N PHE A 94 23.41 14.36 26.47
CA PHE A 94 22.94 13.02 26.17
C PHE A 94 23.94 11.99 26.68
N LYS A 95 23.45 10.92 27.33
CA LYS A 95 24.30 9.76 27.64
C LYS A 95 24.16 8.74 26.51
N VAL A 96 25.27 8.42 25.87
CA VAL A 96 25.33 7.50 24.74
C VAL A 96 26.23 6.33 25.12
N ALA A 97 25.68 5.13 25.17
CA ALA A 97 26.48 3.92 25.32
C ALA A 97 26.73 3.28 23.96
N ILE A 98 27.95 2.77 23.77
CA ILE A 98 28.37 1.98 22.61
C ILE A 98 28.79 0.60 23.13
N LYS A 99 28.27 -0.46 22.49
CA LYS A 99 28.67 -1.85 22.79
C LYS A 99 28.86 -2.63 21.50
N TRP A 100 29.92 -3.43 21.40
CA TRP A 100 30.10 -4.36 20.26
C TRP A 100 29.05 -5.47 20.29
N MET A 101 28.51 -5.82 19.12
CA MET A 101 27.45 -6.83 18.98
C MET A 101 27.86 -8.00 18.08
N SER A 102 28.33 -7.73 16.87
CA SER A 102 28.64 -8.79 15.90
C SER A 102 29.70 -8.37 14.86
N CYS A 103 30.27 -9.37 14.20
CA CYS A 103 31.01 -9.21 12.95
C CYS A 103 30.06 -9.56 11.80
N VAL A 104 29.91 -8.67 10.83
CA VAL A 104 29.01 -8.84 9.68
C VAL A 104 29.87 -9.08 8.44
N SER A 105 29.92 -10.32 7.96
CA SER A 105 30.80 -10.67 6.85
C SER A 105 30.17 -10.34 5.49
N LEU A 106 30.87 -9.54 4.70
CA LEU A 106 30.50 -9.28 3.30
C LEU A 106 30.87 -10.47 2.40
N GLN A 107 31.85 -11.29 2.80
CA GLN A 107 32.20 -12.51 2.06
C GLN A 107 31.01 -13.51 2.05
N ALA A 108 30.35 -13.72 3.18
CA ALA A 108 29.14 -14.55 3.25
C ALA A 108 28.00 -14.03 2.34
N LEU A 109 27.92 -12.71 2.11
CA LEU A 109 26.95 -12.15 1.16
C LEU A 109 27.32 -12.48 -0.30
N HIS A 110 28.60 -12.42 -0.68
CA HIS A 110 29.06 -12.92 -1.99
C HIS A 110 28.74 -14.41 -2.16
N ASP A 111 28.91 -15.20 -1.10
CA ASP A 111 28.63 -16.64 -1.15
C ASP A 111 27.14 -16.94 -1.33
N ALA A 112 26.25 -16.22 -0.63
CA ALA A 112 24.81 -16.30 -0.85
C ALA A 112 24.36 -15.84 -2.25
N LEU A 113 24.92 -14.74 -2.77
CA LEU A 113 24.65 -14.28 -4.15
C LEU A 113 25.11 -15.29 -5.21
N SER A 114 26.18 -16.04 -4.93
CA SER A 114 26.68 -17.13 -5.78
C SER A 114 25.94 -18.47 -5.61
N GLY A 115 24.86 -18.51 -4.80
CA GLY A 115 24.11 -19.74 -4.51
C GLY A 115 24.85 -20.75 -3.62
N ARG A 116 26.01 -20.39 -3.05
CA ARG A 116 26.82 -21.26 -2.17
C ARG A 116 26.33 -21.28 -0.72
N LEU A 117 25.51 -20.31 -0.32
CA LEU A 117 24.70 -20.38 0.90
C LEU A 117 23.21 -20.44 0.53
N PRO A 118 22.38 -21.19 1.28
CA PRO A 118 20.97 -21.42 0.93
C PRO A 118 20.06 -20.22 1.18
N SER A 119 20.54 -19.16 1.85
CA SER A 119 19.76 -17.96 2.17
C SER A 119 20.67 -16.73 2.21
N VAL A 120 20.10 -15.56 1.92
CA VAL A 120 20.84 -14.29 1.83
C VAL A 120 20.87 -13.61 3.21
N PRO A 121 22.05 -13.26 3.77
CA PRO A 121 22.14 -12.71 5.12
C PRO A 121 21.52 -11.32 5.21
N PHE A 122 20.31 -11.24 5.79
CA PHE A 122 19.53 -10.01 5.91
C PHE A 122 20.26 -8.91 6.68
N GLU A 123 20.97 -9.25 7.76
CA GLU A 123 21.77 -8.29 8.55
C GLU A 123 22.85 -7.61 7.70
N THR A 124 23.47 -8.34 6.78
CA THR A 124 24.47 -7.79 5.85
C THR A 124 23.83 -6.85 4.82
N ILE A 125 22.64 -7.17 4.31
CA ILE A 125 21.87 -6.26 3.44
C ILE A 125 21.47 -5.00 4.23
N GLN A 126 21.02 -5.14 5.48
CA GLN A 126 20.67 -4.03 6.37
C GLN A 126 21.87 -3.12 6.64
N ALA A 127 23.05 -3.68 6.90
CA ALA A 127 24.28 -2.91 7.09
C ALA A 127 24.62 -2.09 5.82
N LEU A 128 24.55 -2.70 4.62
CA LEU A 128 24.76 -1.99 3.36
C LEU A 128 23.70 -0.91 3.09
N ASP A 129 22.42 -1.16 3.39
CA ASP A 129 21.37 -0.14 3.29
C ASP A 129 21.61 1.02 4.27
N VAL A 130 22.11 0.76 5.49
CA VAL A 130 22.51 1.80 6.45
C VAL A 130 23.73 2.59 5.96
N VAL A 131 24.75 1.95 5.38
CA VAL A 131 25.90 2.63 4.73
C VAL A 131 25.39 3.60 3.67
N MET A 132 24.65 3.10 2.68
CA MET A 132 24.20 3.89 1.54
C MET A 132 23.22 4.99 1.93
N ARG A 133 22.44 4.83 3.01
CA ARG A 133 21.51 5.86 3.51
C ARG A 133 22.14 6.90 4.42
N HIS A 134 23.33 6.69 4.97
CA HIS A 134 23.82 7.49 6.09
C HIS A 134 23.87 9.00 5.78
N LEU A 135 24.57 9.40 4.72
CA LEU A 135 24.69 10.82 4.32
C LEU A 135 23.38 11.40 3.76
N PRO A 136 22.62 10.72 2.85
CA PRO A 136 21.30 11.20 2.43
C PRO A 136 20.33 11.45 3.59
N SER A 137 20.39 10.65 4.66
CA SER A 137 19.56 10.83 5.87
C SER A 137 19.95 12.01 6.76
N MET A 138 21.03 12.72 6.41
CA MET A 138 21.51 13.92 7.12
C MET A 138 21.44 15.18 6.25
N ARG A 139 21.51 15.03 4.92
CA ARG A 139 21.39 16.13 3.95
C ARG A 139 19.95 16.42 3.50
N TYR A 140 19.08 15.40 3.46
CA TYR A 140 17.72 15.50 2.94
C TYR A 140 16.68 15.12 3.98
N THR A 141 15.39 15.33 3.69
CA THR A 141 14.30 14.86 4.55
C THR A 141 13.95 13.40 4.21
N PRO A 142 14.20 12.43 5.11
CA PRO A 142 13.87 11.03 4.86
C PRO A 142 12.38 10.74 5.07
N VAL A 143 11.73 10.14 4.08
CA VAL A 143 10.33 9.70 4.13
C VAL A 143 10.25 8.25 3.63
N GLY A 144 10.05 7.31 4.55
CA GLY A 144 10.07 5.88 4.23
C GLY A 144 11.46 5.40 3.78
N ARG A 145 11.57 4.94 2.53
CA ARG A 145 12.85 4.60 1.86
C ARG A 145 13.33 5.70 0.87
N SER A 146 12.66 6.86 0.85
CA SER A 146 12.97 7.99 -0.05
C SER A 146 13.54 9.19 0.68
N PHE A 147 14.22 10.07 -0.07
CA PHE A 147 14.82 11.31 0.37
C PHE A 147 14.27 12.48 -0.46
N PHE A 148 13.86 13.57 0.19
CA PHE A 148 13.22 14.73 -0.44
C PHE A 148 13.87 16.05 -0.03
N THR A 149 13.78 17.04 -0.91
CA THR A 149 14.23 18.42 -0.69
C THR A 149 13.29 19.42 -1.37
N ALA A 150 13.25 20.65 -0.87
CA ALA A 150 12.71 21.77 -1.64
C ALA A 150 13.47 21.90 -2.96
N SER A 151 12.80 22.34 -4.02
CA SER A 151 13.40 22.45 -5.36
C SER A 151 14.07 23.81 -5.51
N GLU A 152 15.36 23.82 -5.82
CA GLU A 152 16.12 25.04 -6.02
C GLU A 152 15.64 25.74 -7.31
N GLY A 153 15.31 27.03 -7.21
CA GLY A 153 14.88 27.85 -8.35
C GLY A 153 13.45 27.64 -8.86
N CYS A 154 12.66 26.69 -8.35
CA CYS A 154 11.26 26.54 -8.76
C CYS A 154 10.31 26.11 -7.64
N SER A 155 9.15 26.77 -7.53
CA SER A 155 8.07 26.39 -6.62
C SER A 155 6.97 25.62 -7.37
N ASN A 156 6.40 24.60 -6.73
CA ASN A 156 5.41 23.72 -7.34
C ASN A 156 4.14 23.67 -6.46
N PRO A 157 3.38 24.78 -6.35
CA PRO A 157 2.24 24.88 -5.43
C PRO A 157 1.09 23.95 -5.82
N LEU A 158 0.44 23.37 -4.81
CA LEU A 158 -0.74 22.50 -4.93
C LEU A 158 -2.03 23.17 -4.43
N GLY A 159 -1.93 24.40 -3.92
CA GLY A 159 -2.98 25.05 -3.13
C GLY A 159 -3.15 24.44 -1.74
N GLY A 160 -3.98 25.05 -0.90
CA GLY A 160 -4.21 24.57 0.47
C GLY A 160 -2.96 24.59 1.36
N GLY A 161 -1.98 25.44 1.04
CA GLY A 161 -0.75 25.59 1.81
C GLY A 161 0.31 24.54 1.52
N ARG A 162 0.17 23.83 0.40
CA ARG A 162 0.99 22.67 0.02
C ARG A 162 1.77 22.91 -1.26
N GLU A 163 2.84 22.15 -1.43
CA GLU A 163 3.68 22.14 -2.62
C GLU A 163 4.25 20.74 -2.89
N VAL A 164 4.72 20.51 -4.12
CA VAL A 164 5.45 19.28 -4.48
C VAL A 164 6.93 19.47 -4.14
N TRP A 165 7.49 18.55 -3.34
CA TRP A 165 8.94 18.35 -3.27
C TRP A 165 9.34 17.15 -4.12
N PHE A 166 10.42 17.31 -4.87
CA PHE A 166 11.06 16.23 -5.61
C PHE A 166 12.15 15.55 -4.76
N GLY A 167 12.54 14.37 -5.21
CA GLY A 167 13.43 13.49 -4.47
C GLY A 167 13.62 12.15 -5.15
N PHE A 168 14.18 11.19 -4.42
CA PHE A 168 14.46 9.86 -4.93
C PHE A 168 14.16 8.80 -3.86
N HIS A 169 13.58 7.68 -4.28
CA HIS A 169 13.67 6.41 -3.55
C HIS A 169 15.07 5.83 -3.70
N GLN A 170 15.53 5.18 -2.65
CA GLN A 170 16.75 4.38 -2.65
C GLN A 170 16.50 3.07 -1.90
N SER A 171 16.99 1.94 -2.42
CA SER A 171 17.12 0.70 -1.65
C SER A 171 18.21 -0.21 -2.20
N VAL A 172 19.02 -0.77 -1.32
CA VAL A 172 19.94 -1.88 -1.64
C VAL A 172 19.14 -3.19 -1.72
N ARG A 173 19.43 -4.03 -2.72
CA ARG A 173 18.78 -5.34 -2.94
C ARG A 173 19.80 -6.40 -3.38
N PRO A 174 19.64 -7.68 -2.99
CA PRO A 174 20.33 -8.78 -3.66
C PRO A 174 19.74 -9.04 -5.05
N SER A 175 20.48 -9.73 -5.91
CA SER A 175 19.98 -10.25 -7.19
C SER A 175 20.80 -11.45 -7.67
N LEU A 176 20.33 -12.15 -8.70
CA LEU A 176 21.06 -13.21 -9.42
C LEU A 176 22.46 -12.80 -9.94
N TRP A 177 22.80 -11.50 -9.96
CA TRP A 177 24.07 -11.02 -10.54
C TRP A 177 25.01 -10.39 -9.51
N LYS A 178 24.52 -9.38 -8.77
CA LYS A 178 25.28 -8.61 -7.77
C LYS A 178 24.35 -8.03 -6.70
N MET A 179 24.89 -7.34 -5.71
CA MET A 179 24.12 -6.32 -5.00
C MET A 179 23.75 -5.19 -5.97
N MET A 180 22.52 -4.69 -5.84
CA MET A 180 21.91 -3.70 -6.73
C MET A 180 21.38 -2.52 -5.92
N LEU A 181 21.75 -1.31 -6.31
CA LEU A 181 21.19 -0.08 -5.81
C LEU A 181 20.00 0.30 -6.69
N ASN A 182 18.76 0.14 -6.20
CA ASN A 182 17.58 0.60 -6.91
C ASN A 182 17.28 2.07 -6.57
N ILE A 183 17.29 2.93 -7.59
CA ILE A 183 17.01 4.37 -7.50
C ILE A 183 15.80 4.71 -8.39
N ASP A 184 14.82 5.44 -7.85
CA ASP A 184 13.59 5.80 -8.56
C ASP A 184 13.16 7.23 -8.21
N VAL A 185 13.02 8.10 -9.21
CA VAL A 185 12.60 9.49 -8.99
C VAL A 185 11.22 9.53 -8.33
N SER A 186 11.08 10.40 -7.34
CA SER A 186 9.91 10.46 -6.47
C SER A 186 9.48 11.91 -6.26
N ALA A 187 8.17 12.11 -6.13
CA ALA A 187 7.57 13.40 -5.80
C ALA A 187 6.50 13.17 -4.73
N THR A 188 6.40 14.05 -3.73
CA THR A 188 5.35 14.00 -2.73
C THR A 188 4.97 15.40 -2.24
N ALA A 189 3.77 15.52 -1.69
CA ALA A 189 3.29 16.79 -1.14
C ALA A 189 3.94 17.09 0.22
N PHE A 190 4.48 18.29 0.36
CA PHE A 190 4.89 18.90 1.62
C PHE A 190 4.01 20.12 1.91
N TYR A 191 4.01 20.57 3.16
CA TYR A 191 3.48 21.87 3.54
C TYR A 191 4.55 22.93 3.31
N LYS A 192 4.18 24.06 2.68
CA LYS A 192 5.11 25.18 2.46
C LYS A 192 5.60 25.72 3.81
N ALA A 193 6.86 26.15 3.87
CA ALA A 193 7.38 26.93 4.99
C ALA A 193 6.94 28.40 4.86
N GLN A 194 5.74 28.72 5.36
CA GLN A 194 5.09 30.03 5.21
C GLN A 194 4.45 30.51 6.52
N PRO A 195 4.16 31.83 6.67
CA PRO A 195 3.35 32.36 7.75
C PRO A 195 1.98 31.67 7.87
N VAL A 196 1.51 31.49 9.12
CA VAL A 196 0.21 30.83 9.39
C VAL A 196 -0.97 31.60 8.78
N ILE A 197 -0.84 32.91 8.58
CA ILE A 197 -1.89 33.74 7.94
C ILE A 197 -2.01 33.45 6.44
N GLU A 198 -0.90 33.31 5.72
CA GLU A 198 -0.88 32.91 4.31
C GLU A 198 -1.42 31.47 4.16
N PHE A 199 -1.03 30.58 5.08
CA PHE A 199 -1.58 29.22 5.16
C PHE A 199 -3.11 29.20 5.40
N VAL A 200 -3.65 30.11 6.22
CA VAL A 200 -5.10 30.30 6.37
C VAL A 200 -5.73 30.72 5.05
N CYS A 201 -5.14 31.68 4.35
CA CYS A 201 -5.65 32.18 3.06
C CYS A 201 -5.69 31.07 2.00
N GLU A 202 -4.59 30.31 1.82
CA GLU A 202 -4.57 29.17 0.88
C GLU A 202 -5.53 28.04 1.26
N VAL A 203 -5.76 27.78 2.56
CA VAL A 203 -6.68 26.73 3.01
C VAL A 203 -8.15 27.17 2.90
N LEU A 204 -8.44 28.45 3.03
CA LEU A 204 -9.81 28.98 3.00
C LEU A 204 -10.24 29.58 1.65
N ASP A 205 -9.29 29.74 0.72
CA ASP A 205 -9.47 30.30 -0.63
C ASP A 205 -9.72 31.82 -0.60
N PHE A 206 -8.93 32.53 0.21
CA PHE A 206 -8.86 34.00 0.26
C PHE A 206 -7.64 34.50 -0.52
N LYS A 207 -7.77 35.62 -1.22
CA LYS A 207 -6.65 36.30 -1.91
C LYS A 207 -5.79 37.13 -0.95
N SER A 208 -6.43 37.74 0.04
CA SER A 208 -5.81 38.48 1.15
C SER A 208 -6.58 38.18 2.44
N ILE A 209 -5.92 38.27 3.59
CA ILE A 209 -6.59 38.19 4.90
C ILE A 209 -7.61 39.34 5.08
N GLU A 210 -7.45 40.44 4.33
CA GLU A 210 -8.34 41.61 4.31
C GLU A 210 -9.73 41.30 3.73
N GLU A 211 -9.88 40.24 2.92
CA GLU A 211 -11.20 39.76 2.49
C GLU A 211 -12.03 39.19 3.66
N GLN A 212 -11.38 38.85 4.78
CA GLN A 212 -11.97 38.17 5.94
C GLN A 212 -11.91 39.05 7.21
N GLN A 213 -12.44 40.28 7.13
CA GLN A 213 -12.56 41.22 8.27
C GLN A 213 -13.45 40.72 9.43
N LYS A 214 -14.23 39.65 9.21
CA LYS A 214 -15.11 39.01 10.22
C LYS A 214 -14.48 37.71 10.74
N PRO A 215 -14.82 37.23 11.95
CA PRO A 215 -14.36 35.92 12.43
C PRO A 215 -14.74 34.77 11.49
N LEU A 216 -13.89 33.73 11.45
CA LEU A 216 -14.13 32.53 10.64
C LEU A 216 -15.43 31.82 11.04
N THR A 217 -16.26 31.47 10.05
CA THR A 217 -17.46 30.65 10.26
C THR A 217 -17.12 29.28 10.84
N ASP A 218 -18.08 28.61 11.50
CA ASP A 218 -17.89 27.26 12.05
C ASP A 218 -17.41 26.26 10.97
N SER A 219 -17.84 26.41 9.72
CA SER A 219 -17.38 25.60 8.58
C SER A 219 -15.94 25.90 8.18
N GLN A 220 -15.58 27.18 7.93
CA GLN A 220 -14.21 27.60 7.62
C GLN A 220 -13.24 27.20 8.75
N ARG A 221 -13.61 27.44 10.01
CA ARG A 221 -12.79 27.05 11.15
C ARG A 221 -12.61 25.53 11.21
N VAL A 222 -13.64 24.71 11.00
CA VAL A 222 -13.48 23.24 10.96
C VAL A 222 -12.64 22.78 9.76
N LYS A 223 -12.73 23.42 8.59
CA LYS A 223 -11.83 23.19 7.44
C LYS A 223 -10.38 23.47 7.83
N PHE A 224 -10.11 24.65 8.40
CA PHE A 224 -8.78 25.06 8.85
C PHE A 224 -8.23 24.16 9.99
N THR A 225 -9.01 23.85 11.02
CA THR A 225 -8.62 22.95 12.11
C THR A 225 -8.22 21.57 11.59
N LYS A 226 -8.92 21.03 10.58
CA LYS A 226 -8.57 19.74 9.97
C LYS A 226 -7.23 19.77 9.23
N GLU A 227 -6.83 20.92 8.71
CA GLU A 227 -5.59 21.09 7.94
C GLU A 227 -4.37 21.46 8.80
N ILE A 228 -4.53 22.31 9.81
CA ILE A 228 -3.40 22.73 10.67
C ILE A 228 -3.15 21.79 11.87
N LYS A 229 -4.14 21.03 12.31
CA LYS A 229 -4.01 20.17 13.50
C LYS A 229 -2.99 19.05 13.25
N GLY A 230 -1.99 19.00 14.12
CA GLY A 230 -0.86 18.06 14.04
C GLY A 230 0.36 18.63 13.34
N LEU A 231 0.26 19.76 12.64
CA LEU A 231 1.43 20.43 12.03
C LEU A 231 2.33 21.05 13.11
N LYS A 232 3.58 21.34 12.73
CA LYS A 232 4.51 22.13 13.54
C LYS A 232 4.49 23.58 13.08
N VAL A 233 4.61 24.52 14.02
CA VAL A 233 4.78 25.95 13.78
C VAL A 233 5.96 26.46 14.62
N GLU A 234 6.63 27.50 14.15
CA GLU A 234 7.65 28.24 14.91
C GLU A 234 7.19 29.67 15.21
N ILE A 235 7.66 30.24 16.33
CA ILE A 235 7.33 31.62 16.72
C ILE A 235 8.41 32.60 16.23
N THR A 236 7.96 33.77 15.76
CA THR A 236 8.82 34.85 15.22
C THR A 236 8.98 36.04 16.17
N HIS A 237 8.16 36.13 17.23
CA HIS A 237 8.11 37.28 18.14
C HIS A 237 9.13 37.25 19.29
N CYS A 238 10.02 36.24 19.34
CA CYS A 238 11.03 36.07 20.40
C CYS A 238 12.48 36.31 19.91
N GLY A 239 12.67 37.11 18.87
CA GLY A 239 13.99 37.46 18.33
C GLY A 239 14.77 36.22 17.89
N GLN A 240 15.89 35.93 18.57
CA GLN A 240 16.75 34.79 18.26
C GLN A 240 16.16 33.42 18.69
N MET A 241 15.16 33.34 19.58
CA MET A 241 14.57 32.07 20.00
C MET A 241 13.47 31.58 19.05
N LYS A 242 13.75 30.52 18.26
CA LYS A 242 12.84 29.96 17.24
C LYS A 242 12.06 28.75 17.76
N ARG A 243 11.41 28.91 18.93
CA ARG A 243 10.68 27.82 19.61
C ARG A 243 9.61 27.19 18.70
N LYS A 244 9.64 25.86 18.63
CA LYS A 244 8.78 25.03 17.76
C LYS A 244 7.71 24.29 18.56
N TYR A 245 6.46 24.49 18.17
CA TYR A 245 5.28 23.90 18.81
C TYR A 245 4.53 23.00 17.81
N ARG A 246 3.76 22.02 18.30
CA ARG A 246 2.82 21.25 17.47
C ARG A 246 1.39 21.71 17.77
N VAL A 247 0.65 22.09 16.72
CA VAL A 247 -0.72 22.60 16.86
C VAL A 247 -1.66 21.46 17.26
N CYS A 248 -2.14 21.46 18.49
CA CYS A 248 -3.04 20.42 19.01
C CYS A 248 -4.52 20.66 18.63
N ASN A 249 -4.92 21.92 18.47
CA ASN A 249 -6.28 22.35 18.10
C ASN A 249 -6.28 23.82 17.64
N VAL A 250 -7.43 24.31 17.17
CA VAL A 250 -7.73 25.74 16.98
C VAL A 250 -8.88 26.12 17.92
N THR A 251 -8.83 27.30 18.53
CA THR A 251 -9.86 27.74 19.49
C THR A 251 -11.21 27.97 18.82
N ARG A 252 -12.31 27.48 19.43
CA ARG A 252 -13.68 27.77 18.94
C ARG A 252 -14.06 29.24 19.15
N ARG A 253 -13.59 29.84 20.25
CA ARG A 253 -13.78 31.26 20.56
C ARG A 253 -12.71 32.10 19.84
N PRO A 254 -13.10 33.14 19.08
CA PRO A 254 -12.32 34.36 18.94
C PRO A 254 -12.17 35.06 20.31
N ALA A 255 -11.55 36.24 20.34
CA ALA A 255 -11.78 37.16 21.43
C ALA A 255 -13.25 37.65 21.37
N ARG A 256 -14.11 37.08 22.24
CA ARG A 256 -15.59 37.27 22.34
C ARG A 256 -16.41 36.48 21.27
N GLN A 257 -17.74 36.41 21.43
CA GLN A 257 -18.70 35.40 20.88
C GLN A 257 -20.02 36.07 20.39
N PRO A 258 -21.01 35.43 19.68
CA PRO A 258 -21.22 34.02 19.24
C PRO A 258 -21.26 33.89 17.67
N CYS A 259 -22.11 33.19 16.87
CA CYS A 259 -23.30 32.31 17.00
C CYS A 259 -23.41 31.17 15.91
N PHE A 260 -24.55 30.96 15.21
CA PHE A 260 -24.96 29.67 14.57
C PHE A 260 -25.78 29.81 13.25
N CYS A 261 -25.94 28.72 12.44
CA CYS A 261 -26.86 28.59 11.27
C CYS A 261 -27.02 27.11 10.79
N LYS A 262 -28.06 26.74 9.98
CA LYS A 262 -28.26 25.38 9.39
C LYS A 262 -29.27 25.34 8.22
N TYR A 263 -29.13 24.38 7.28
CA TYR A 263 -30.14 23.98 6.26
C TYR A 263 -30.10 22.45 5.97
N ALA A 264 -31.02 21.94 5.13
CA ALA A 264 -31.28 20.50 4.81
C ALA A 264 -31.04 20.21 3.29
N GLN A 265 -31.17 19.01 2.71
CA GLN A 265 -31.69 17.69 3.14
C GLN A 265 -30.65 16.56 2.96
N GLY A 266 -31.04 15.27 2.81
CA GLY A 266 -30.16 14.11 3.00
C GLY A 266 -30.42 12.84 2.17
N ALA A 267 -29.64 11.80 2.49
CA ALA A 267 -29.59 10.51 1.78
C ALA A 267 -30.71 9.53 2.18
N ASP A 268 -31.50 9.89 3.19
CA ASP A 268 -32.50 9.08 3.89
C ASP A 268 -33.67 8.63 2.98
N SER A 269 -33.77 9.21 1.78
CA SER A 269 -34.75 8.92 0.73
C SER A 269 -34.44 7.65 -0.09
N VAL A 270 -33.22 7.12 -0.03
CA VAL A 270 -32.81 5.98 -0.88
C VAL A 270 -33.45 4.66 -0.46
N GLU A 271 -33.44 4.32 0.84
CA GLU A 271 -33.98 3.04 1.31
C GLU A 271 -35.50 2.90 1.08
N PRO A 272 -36.34 3.92 1.38
CA PRO A 272 -37.77 3.86 1.04
C PRO A 272 -38.03 3.67 -0.46
N MET A 273 -37.27 4.36 -1.32
CA MET A 273 -37.39 4.26 -2.77
C MET A 273 -37.09 2.84 -3.27
N PHE A 274 -36.00 2.22 -2.79
CA PHE A 274 -35.63 0.87 -3.23
C PHE A 274 -36.58 -0.21 -2.69
N ARG A 275 -37.10 -0.05 -1.47
CA ARG A 275 -38.16 -0.92 -0.92
C ARG A 275 -39.43 -0.85 -1.79
N HIS A 276 -39.85 0.34 -2.21
CA HIS A 276 -40.97 0.51 -3.13
C HIS A 276 -40.70 -0.20 -4.47
N LEU A 277 -39.54 0.04 -5.10
CA LEU A 277 -39.18 -0.61 -6.37
C LEU A 277 -39.16 -2.15 -6.27
N LYS A 278 -38.63 -2.72 -5.18
CA LYS A 278 -38.59 -4.19 -4.98
C LYS A 278 -39.99 -4.79 -4.79
N ASN A 279 -40.92 -4.06 -4.18
CA ASN A 279 -42.27 -4.54 -3.91
C ASN A 279 -43.23 -4.32 -5.09
N THR A 280 -43.02 -3.29 -5.91
CA THR A 280 -43.88 -2.96 -7.07
C THR A 280 -43.51 -3.74 -8.32
N TYR A 281 -42.22 -4.08 -8.52
CA TYR A 281 -41.74 -4.71 -9.76
C TYR A 281 -41.20 -6.13 -9.51
N THR A 282 -42.09 -7.11 -9.50
CA THR A 282 -41.74 -8.54 -9.47
C THR A 282 -40.78 -8.88 -10.62
N GLY A 283 -39.63 -9.47 -10.30
CA GLY A 283 -38.59 -9.81 -11.29
C GLY A 283 -37.63 -8.67 -11.66
N LEU A 284 -37.66 -7.53 -10.98
CA LEU A 284 -36.75 -6.40 -11.20
C LEU A 284 -35.27 -6.81 -11.12
N GLN A 285 -34.57 -6.79 -12.26
CA GLN A 285 -33.18 -7.27 -12.38
C GLN A 285 -32.12 -6.21 -12.04
N LEU A 286 -32.36 -4.93 -12.31
CA LEU A 286 -31.35 -3.87 -12.21
C LEU A 286 -31.97 -2.51 -11.85
N VAL A 287 -31.33 -1.76 -10.96
CA VAL A 287 -31.59 -0.32 -10.75
C VAL A 287 -30.42 0.51 -11.28
N VAL A 288 -30.69 1.36 -12.28
CA VAL A 288 -29.74 2.36 -12.77
C VAL A 288 -29.93 3.66 -11.99
N VAL A 289 -28.86 4.19 -11.40
CA VAL A 289 -28.93 5.37 -10.52
C VAL A 289 -28.09 6.51 -11.08
N ILE A 290 -28.73 7.62 -11.45
CA ILE A 290 -28.05 8.83 -11.92
C ILE A 290 -27.61 9.66 -10.71
N LEU A 291 -26.34 10.09 -10.68
CA LEU A 291 -25.76 10.87 -9.59
C LEU A 291 -25.18 12.20 -10.10
N PRO A 292 -25.40 13.34 -9.41
CA PRO A 292 -24.95 14.66 -9.88
C PRO A 292 -23.43 14.84 -9.85
N GLY A 293 -22.69 14.00 -9.10
CA GLY A 293 -21.24 14.11 -8.97
C GLY A 293 -20.70 13.21 -7.84
N LYS A 294 -19.84 13.78 -6.98
CA LYS A 294 -19.42 13.15 -5.72
C LYS A 294 -20.45 13.49 -4.64
N THR A 295 -21.19 12.50 -4.16
CA THR A 295 -22.30 12.66 -3.21
C THR A 295 -22.33 11.49 -2.21
N PRO A 296 -22.71 11.68 -0.93
CA PRO A 296 -22.90 10.58 0.03
C PRO A 296 -23.93 9.56 -0.44
N VAL A 297 -24.90 9.95 -1.27
CA VAL A 297 -25.93 9.07 -1.88
C VAL A 297 -25.30 7.85 -2.58
N TYR A 298 -24.07 7.94 -3.09
CA TYR A 298 -23.38 6.77 -3.64
C TYR A 298 -23.13 5.67 -2.60
N ALA A 299 -22.72 6.02 -1.38
CA ALA A 299 -22.44 5.05 -0.31
C ALA A 299 -23.74 4.35 0.10
N GLU A 300 -24.79 5.15 0.33
CA GLU A 300 -26.12 4.68 0.72
C GLU A 300 -26.75 3.76 -0.33
N VAL A 301 -26.68 4.11 -1.62
CA VAL A 301 -27.11 3.23 -2.74
C VAL A 301 -26.39 1.88 -2.73
N LYS A 302 -25.14 1.83 -2.23
CA LYS A 302 -24.39 0.58 -2.07
C LYS A 302 -24.67 -0.16 -0.78
N ARG A 303 -24.99 0.52 0.33
CA ARG A 303 -25.53 -0.11 1.54
C ARG A 303 -26.88 -0.77 1.23
N VAL A 304 -27.85 0.02 0.79
CA VAL A 304 -29.22 -0.45 0.50
C VAL A 304 -29.23 -1.55 -0.57
N GLY A 305 -28.52 -1.34 -1.69
CA GLY A 305 -28.45 -2.32 -2.76
C GLY A 305 -27.70 -3.60 -2.37
N ASP A 306 -26.44 -3.49 -1.93
CA ASP A 306 -25.59 -4.67 -1.74
C ASP A 306 -25.87 -5.42 -0.42
N THR A 307 -26.21 -4.72 0.68
CA THR A 307 -26.31 -5.30 2.03
C THR A 307 -27.73 -5.41 2.59
N VAL A 308 -28.64 -4.47 2.27
CA VAL A 308 -30.01 -4.47 2.86
C VAL A 308 -31.01 -5.27 2.02
N LEU A 309 -31.07 -5.03 0.70
CA LEU A 309 -32.16 -5.54 -0.15
C LEU A 309 -31.72 -6.55 -1.22
N GLY A 310 -30.42 -6.73 -1.46
CA GLY A 310 -29.91 -7.68 -2.45
C GLY A 310 -30.23 -7.32 -3.90
N MET A 311 -30.13 -6.02 -4.24
CA MET A 311 -30.53 -5.48 -5.55
C MET A 311 -29.32 -5.04 -6.37
N ALA A 312 -29.20 -5.53 -7.59
CA ALA A 312 -28.12 -5.12 -8.49
C ALA A 312 -28.26 -3.63 -8.86
N THR A 313 -27.21 -2.85 -8.59
CA THR A 313 -27.22 -1.40 -8.83
C THR A 313 -26.06 -0.92 -9.70
N GLN A 314 -26.38 -0.09 -10.70
CA GLN A 314 -25.40 0.53 -11.59
C GLN A 314 -25.53 2.06 -11.58
N CYS A 315 -24.59 2.72 -10.90
CA CYS A 315 -24.57 4.18 -10.80
C CYS A 315 -23.90 4.81 -12.03
N VAL A 316 -24.42 5.94 -12.52
CA VAL A 316 -23.86 6.72 -13.65
C VAL A 316 -23.80 8.19 -13.24
N GLN A 317 -22.71 8.89 -13.57
CA GLN A 317 -22.63 10.34 -13.32
C GLN A 317 -23.46 11.11 -14.35
N MET A 318 -24.22 12.11 -13.92
CA MET A 318 -25.13 12.93 -14.74
C MET A 318 -24.49 13.41 -16.05
N LYS A 319 -23.25 13.93 -15.99
CA LYS A 319 -22.48 14.37 -17.17
C LYS A 319 -22.28 13.28 -18.25
N ASN A 320 -22.24 12.00 -17.86
CA ASN A 320 -22.10 10.86 -18.79
C ASN A 320 -23.45 10.41 -19.36
N VAL A 321 -24.57 10.85 -18.78
CA VAL A 321 -25.93 10.69 -19.31
C VAL A 321 -26.23 11.84 -20.27
N GLN A 322 -25.93 13.07 -19.86
CA GLN A 322 -26.06 14.29 -20.68
C GLN A 322 -25.18 14.23 -21.94
N ARG A 323 -23.98 13.64 -21.85
CA ARG A 323 -23.10 13.40 -23.01
C ARG A 323 -22.56 11.98 -22.96
N THR A 324 -23.27 11.08 -23.62
CA THR A 324 -22.86 9.68 -23.82
C THR A 324 -21.71 9.58 -24.84
N THR A 325 -21.00 8.44 -24.83
CA THR A 325 -20.15 8.02 -25.95
C THR A 325 -20.25 6.50 -26.10
N PRO A 326 -20.07 5.93 -27.31
CA PRO A 326 -20.13 4.47 -27.50
C PRO A 326 -19.15 3.71 -26.60
N GLN A 327 -17.94 4.24 -26.39
CA GLN A 327 -16.94 3.64 -25.51
C GLN A 327 -17.36 3.67 -24.03
N THR A 328 -18.00 4.75 -23.56
CA THR A 328 -18.54 4.84 -22.19
C THR A 328 -19.71 3.87 -22.00
N LEU A 329 -20.61 3.77 -22.98
CA LEU A 329 -21.77 2.87 -22.93
C LEU A 329 -21.35 1.40 -22.99
N SER A 330 -20.41 1.03 -23.87
CA SER A 330 -19.84 -0.32 -23.92
C SER A 330 -19.20 -0.74 -22.58
N ASN A 331 -18.37 0.12 -21.97
CA ASN A 331 -17.80 -0.14 -20.65
C ASN A 331 -18.86 -0.17 -19.52
N LEU A 332 -20.04 0.43 -19.72
CA LEU A 332 -21.17 0.32 -18.80
C LEU A 332 -21.86 -1.05 -18.95
N CYS A 333 -22.12 -1.49 -20.18
CA CYS A 333 -22.70 -2.80 -20.49
C CYS A 333 -21.84 -3.96 -19.95
N LEU A 334 -20.51 -3.88 -20.09
CA LEU A 334 -19.56 -4.84 -19.51
C LEU A 334 -19.75 -5.02 -17.99
N LYS A 335 -20.11 -3.95 -17.27
CA LYS A 335 -20.38 -3.97 -15.83
C LYS A 335 -21.79 -4.44 -15.48
N ILE A 336 -22.76 -4.21 -16.36
CA ILE A 336 -24.15 -4.62 -16.17
C ILE A 336 -24.29 -6.14 -16.34
N ASN A 337 -23.80 -6.69 -17.46
CA ASN A 337 -23.89 -8.13 -17.78
C ASN A 337 -23.36 -9.00 -16.63
N VAL A 338 -22.17 -8.67 -16.13
CA VAL A 338 -21.49 -9.32 -15.00
C VAL A 338 -22.28 -9.26 -13.69
N LYS A 339 -22.97 -8.16 -13.41
CA LYS A 339 -23.82 -8.03 -12.20
C LYS A 339 -25.08 -8.86 -12.28
N LEU A 340 -25.56 -9.11 -13.49
CA LEU A 340 -26.69 -9.99 -13.78
C LEU A 340 -26.24 -11.46 -13.98
N GLY A 341 -24.98 -11.79 -13.66
CA GLY A 341 -24.44 -13.15 -13.67
C GLY A 341 -23.89 -13.63 -15.02
N GLY A 342 -23.95 -12.79 -16.06
CA GLY A 342 -23.46 -13.09 -17.41
C GLY A 342 -21.93 -13.04 -17.53
N VAL A 343 -21.42 -13.74 -18.55
CA VAL A 343 -19.99 -13.82 -18.90
C VAL A 343 -19.71 -12.90 -20.07
N ASN A 344 -18.69 -12.03 -19.96
CA ASN A 344 -18.34 -11.07 -21.04
C ASN A 344 -17.48 -11.72 -22.14
N ASN A 345 -16.57 -12.61 -21.76
CA ASN A 345 -15.62 -13.32 -22.62
C ASN A 345 -14.90 -14.41 -21.80
N ILE A 346 -14.19 -15.31 -22.47
CA ILE A 346 -13.39 -16.37 -21.84
C ILE A 346 -12.00 -16.43 -22.48
N LEU A 347 -11.04 -17.06 -21.78
CA LEU A 347 -9.77 -17.45 -22.40
C LEU A 347 -10.03 -18.54 -23.46
N LEU A 348 -9.28 -18.50 -24.56
CA LEU A 348 -9.35 -19.52 -25.62
C LEU A 348 -9.03 -20.90 -25.01
N PRO A 349 -9.97 -21.87 -24.94
CA PRO A 349 -9.82 -23.01 -24.04
C PRO A 349 -8.58 -23.89 -24.28
N GLN A 350 -8.17 -24.03 -25.53
CA GLN A 350 -7.00 -24.77 -25.99
C GLN A 350 -5.67 -24.00 -25.90
N GLY A 351 -5.72 -22.69 -25.65
CA GLY A 351 -4.54 -21.83 -25.43
C GLY A 351 -4.15 -21.67 -23.97
N ARG A 352 -4.78 -22.40 -23.04
CA ARG A 352 -4.56 -22.28 -21.59
C ARG A 352 -3.45 -23.23 -21.09
N PRO A 353 -2.74 -22.86 -20.02
CA PRO A 353 -1.76 -23.73 -19.34
C PRO A 353 -2.31 -25.10 -18.89
N PRO A 354 -1.46 -26.15 -18.81
CA PRO A 354 -1.82 -27.49 -18.33
C PRO A 354 -2.57 -27.54 -16.99
N VAL A 355 -2.36 -26.61 -16.07
CA VAL A 355 -3.12 -26.49 -14.81
C VAL A 355 -4.66 -26.63 -14.97
N PHE A 356 -5.22 -26.20 -16.12
CA PHE A 356 -6.66 -26.25 -16.41
C PHE A 356 -7.20 -27.64 -16.81
N GLN A 357 -6.34 -28.67 -16.94
CA GLN A 357 -6.76 -30.04 -17.25
C GLN A 357 -7.47 -30.74 -16.08
N GLN A 358 -7.30 -30.23 -14.85
CA GLN A 358 -7.97 -30.71 -13.65
C GLN A 358 -8.66 -29.52 -12.95
N PRO A 359 -9.67 -29.77 -12.08
CA PRO A 359 -10.35 -28.69 -11.37
C PRO A 359 -9.37 -27.83 -10.55
N VAL A 360 -9.39 -26.52 -10.76
CA VAL A 360 -8.51 -25.54 -10.10
C VAL A 360 -9.33 -24.33 -9.69
N ILE A 361 -9.03 -23.77 -8.50
CA ILE A 361 -9.63 -22.51 -8.03
C ILE A 361 -8.56 -21.41 -7.97
N PHE A 362 -8.88 -20.26 -8.57
CA PHE A 362 -8.06 -19.06 -8.53
C PHE A 362 -8.59 -18.13 -7.44
N LEU A 363 -7.78 -17.92 -6.42
CA LEU A 363 -8.07 -17.04 -5.30
C LEU A 363 -7.31 -15.71 -5.45
N GLY A 364 -7.93 -14.63 -5.02
CA GLY A 364 -7.32 -13.29 -4.97
C GLY A 364 -7.57 -12.65 -3.62
N ALA A 365 -6.56 -12.03 -3.02
CA ALA A 365 -6.62 -11.49 -1.67
C ALA A 365 -5.96 -10.09 -1.57
N ASP A 366 -6.61 -9.17 -0.84
CA ASP A 366 -6.17 -7.79 -0.55
C ASP A 366 -6.49 -7.41 0.90
N VAL A 367 -5.68 -6.51 1.48
CA VAL A 367 -5.94 -5.88 2.78
C VAL A 367 -5.84 -4.36 2.69
N THR A 368 -6.99 -3.69 2.56
CA THR A 368 -7.09 -2.24 2.47
C THR A 368 -7.08 -1.59 3.88
N HIS A 369 -5.93 -1.07 4.28
CA HIS A 369 -5.73 -0.26 5.50
C HIS A 369 -6.47 1.10 5.47
N PRO A 370 -6.70 1.73 6.64
CA PRO A 370 -7.13 3.14 6.74
C PRO A 370 -6.07 4.15 6.25
N PRO A 371 -6.50 5.38 5.87
CA PRO A 371 -5.62 6.50 5.54
C PRO A 371 -4.55 6.79 6.61
N ALA A 372 -3.47 7.48 6.22
CA ALA A 372 -2.47 7.95 7.17
C ALA A 372 -3.08 8.94 8.18
N GLY A 373 -2.61 8.89 9.43
CA GLY A 373 -3.14 9.71 10.53
C GLY A 373 -4.41 9.16 11.20
N ASP A 374 -5.13 8.23 10.56
CA ASP A 374 -6.20 7.49 11.22
C ASP A 374 -5.62 6.46 12.21
N GLY A 375 -6.22 6.36 13.40
CA GLY A 375 -5.82 5.44 14.47
C GLY A 375 -6.99 4.67 15.10
N LYS A 376 -8.15 4.59 14.41
CA LYS A 376 -9.35 3.91 14.91
C LYS A 376 -9.98 2.94 13.90
N LYS A 377 -9.99 3.27 12.61
CA LYS A 377 -10.74 2.48 11.61
C LYS A 377 -10.14 1.08 11.43
N PRO A 378 -10.95 0.06 11.13
CA PRO A 378 -10.45 -1.29 10.89
C PRO A 378 -9.67 -1.37 9.57
N SER A 379 -8.71 -2.31 9.48
CA SER A 379 -8.30 -2.86 8.18
C SER A 379 -9.46 -3.66 7.58
N ILE A 380 -9.58 -3.71 6.26
CA ILE A 380 -10.56 -4.56 5.58
C ILE A 380 -9.79 -5.60 4.77
N ALA A 381 -10.01 -6.88 5.07
CA ALA A 381 -9.52 -8.00 4.29
C ALA A 381 -10.61 -8.49 3.34
N ALA A 382 -10.24 -8.76 2.09
CA ALA A 382 -11.13 -9.30 1.08
C ALA A 382 -10.48 -10.48 0.35
N VAL A 383 -11.24 -11.55 0.13
CA VAL A 383 -10.80 -12.71 -0.64
C VAL A 383 -11.89 -13.09 -1.63
N VAL A 384 -11.50 -13.23 -2.90
CA VAL A 384 -12.37 -13.70 -3.99
C VAL A 384 -11.92 -15.08 -4.46
N GLY A 385 -12.83 -15.83 -5.07
CA GLY A 385 -12.52 -17.10 -5.73
C GLY A 385 -13.28 -17.27 -7.04
N SER A 386 -12.62 -17.81 -8.06
CA SER A 386 -13.22 -18.18 -9.35
C SER A 386 -14.33 -19.22 -9.16
N MET A 387 -15.41 -19.16 -9.94
CA MET A 387 -16.62 -19.99 -9.76
C MET A 387 -17.00 -20.80 -11.01
N ASP A 388 -16.11 -20.86 -11.99
CA ASP A 388 -16.20 -21.67 -13.21
C ASP A 388 -14.78 -21.96 -13.73
N ALA A 389 -14.68 -22.86 -14.71
CA ALA A 389 -13.41 -23.30 -15.27
C ALA A 389 -12.79 -22.33 -16.31
N HIS A 390 -13.38 -21.16 -16.58
CA HIS A 390 -12.95 -20.30 -17.68
C HIS A 390 -11.66 -19.49 -17.47
N PRO A 391 -11.31 -18.94 -16.28
CA PRO A 391 -12.10 -18.69 -15.07
C PRO A 391 -12.63 -17.24 -15.04
N ASN A 392 -13.93 -17.05 -15.33
CA ASN A 392 -14.49 -15.71 -15.55
C ASN A 392 -15.24 -15.13 -14.33
N ARG A 393 -16.18 -15.88 -13.74
CA ARG A 393 -17.01 -15.37 -12.64
C ARG A 393 -16.34 -15.61 -11.29
N TYR A 394 -16.50 -14.67 -10.36
CA TYR A 394 -15.92 -14.74 -9.01
C TYR A 394 -16.98 -14.47 -7.94
N CYS A 395 -16.97 -15.25 -6.86
CA CYS A 395 -17.64 -14.88 -5.61
C CYS A 395 -16.66 -14.19 -4.66
N ALA A 396 -17.17 -13.47 -3.66
CA ALA A 396 -16.39 -12.64 -2.77
C ALA A 396 -16.74 -12.88 -1.30
N THR A 397 -15.72 -12.83 -0.45
CA THR A 397 -15.81 -12.80 1.01
C THR A 397 -15.06 -11.57 1.51
N VAL A 398 -15.54 -10.95 2.58
CA VAL A 398 -14.96 -9.72 3.12
C VAL A 398 -15.12 -9.65 4.63
N ARG A 399 -14.12 -9.12 5.33
CA ARG A 399 -14.06 -9.01 6.78
C ARG A 399 -13.43 -7.69 7.22
N VAL A 400 -13.83 -7.20 8.39
CA VAL A 400 -13.10 -6.17 9.13
C VAL A 400 -12.13 -6.84 10.10
N GLN A 401 -10.91 -6.30 10.23
CA GLN A 401 -9.89 -6.81 11.14
C GLN A 401 -9.12 -5.68 11.85
N GLN A 402 -8.17 -6.03 12.71
CA GLN A 402 -7.48 -5.07 13.58
C GLN A 402 -6.80 -3.95 12.78
N HIS A 403 -6.76 -2.74 13.36
CA HIS A 403 -6.18 -1.56 12.74
C HIS A 403 -4.74 -1.80 12.27
N ARG A 404 -4.50 -1.73 10.95
CA ARG A 404 -3.20 -1.95 10.29
C ARG A 404 -2.60 -3.35 10.50
N GLN A 405 -3.42 -4.33 10.86
CA GLN A 405 -3.06 -5.74 10.69
C GLN A 405 -3.06 -6.08 9.19
N GLU A 406 -1.96 -6.65 8.71
CA GLU A 406 -1.77 -7.08 7.32
C GLU A 406 -2.17 -8.54 7.09
N ILE A 407 -1.90 -9.44 8.04
CA ILE A 407 -2.31 -10.86 7.97
C ILE A 407 -3.83 -10.96 7.92
N ILE A 408 -4.40 -11.75 7.01
CA ILE A 408 -5.85 -11.98 6.93
C ILE A 408 -6.29 -12.91 8.08
N GLN A 409 -6.97 -12.34 9.07
CA GLN A 409 -7.22 -13.01 10.35
C GLN A 409 -8.21 -14.19 10.25
N ASP A 410 -9.22 -14.09 9.38
CA ASP A 410 -10.31 -15.07 9.22
C ASP A 410 -10.19 -15.85 7.89
N LEU A 411 -8.97 -16.00 7.35
CA LEU A 411 -8.76 -16.58 6.02
C LEU A 411 -9.33 -18.00 5.90
N ALA A 412 -9.28 -18.80 6.96
CA ALA A 412 -9.78 -20.18 6.94
C ALA A 412 -11.29 -20.24 6.67
N ALA A 413 -12.09 -19.35 7.28
CA ALA A 413 -13.52 -19.28 7.01
C ALA A 413 -13.81 -18.72 5.61
N MET A 414 -13.09 -17.67 5.20
CA MET A 414 -13.22 -17.05 3.87
C MET A 414 -12.92 -18.05 2.74
N VAL A 415 -11.85 -18.84 2.86
CA VAL A 415 -11.51 -19.90 1.90
C VAL A 415 -12.51 -21.05 1.95
N ARG A 416 -12.97 -21.46 3.14
CA ARG A 416 -14.03 -22.49 3.29
C ARG A 416 -15.33 -22.10 2.56
N GLU A 417 -15.79 -20.85 2.72
CA GLU A 417 -16.96 -20.33 2.02
C GLU A 417 -16.80 -20.41 0.50
N LEU A 418 -15.64 -19.99 -0.02
CA LEU A 418 -15.34 -20.00 -1.47
C LEU A 418 -15.22 -21.42 -2.03
N LEU A 419 -14.60 -22.36 -1.31
CA LEU A 419 -14.52 -23.78 -1.71
C LEU A 419 -15.90 -24.44 -1.75
N ILE A 420 -16.77 -24.18 -0.76
CA ILE A 420 -18.17 -24.64 -0.76
C ILE A 420 -18.93 -24.06 -1.97
N GLN A 421 -18.75 -22.77 -2.26
CA GLN A 421 -19.45 -22.14 -3.38
C GLN A 421 -18.89 -22.59 -4.75
N PHE A 422 -17.59 -22.88 -4.86
CA PHE A 422 -17.01 -23.51 -6.06
C PHE A 422 -17.64 -24.89 -6.32
N TYR A 423 -17.71 -25.75 -5.30
CA TYR A 423 -18.33 -27.07 -5.45
C TYR A 423 -19.83 -26.97 -5.81
N LYS A 424 -20.56 -26.01 -5.24
CA LYS A 424 -21.96 -25.73 -5.61
C LYS A 424 -22.11 -25.24 -7.06
N SER A 425 -21.17 -24.44 -7.56
CA SER A 425 -21.21 -23.86 -8.91
C SER A 425 -20.70 -24.82 -10.00
N THR A 426 -19.78 -25.73 -9.68
CA THR A 426 -19.07 -26.58 -10.68
C THR A 426 -19.29 -28.08 -10.52
N ARG A 427 -19.72 -28.54 -9.34
CA ARG A 427 -19.73 -29.96 -8.90
C ARG A 427 -18.36 -30.65 -8.83
N PHE A 428 -17.26 -29.91 -8.97
CA PHE A 428 -15.91 -30.42 -8.77
C PHE A 428 -15.29 -29.92 -7.46
N LYS A 429 -14.47 -30.76 -6.83
CA LYS A 429 -13.53 -30.35 -5.77
C LYS A 429 -12.25 -29.84 -6.45
N PRO A 430 -11.70 -28.66 -6.11
CA PRO A 430 -10.41 -28.23 -6.62
C PRO A 430 -9.31 -29.23 -6.28
N THR A 431 -8.51 -29.63 -7.27
CA THR A 431 -7.24 -30.35 -7.09
C THR A 431 -6.10 -29.39 -6.75
N ARG A 432 -6.23 -28.13 -7.15
CA ARG A 432 -5.24 -27.05 -6.95
C ARG A 432 -5.88 -25.76 -6.48
N ILE A 433 -5.18 -25.03 -5.64
CA ILE A 433 -5.52 -23.68 -5.17
C ILE A 433 -4.40 -22.73 -5.57
N ILE A 434 -4.69 -21.76 -6.44
CA ILE A 434 -3.72 -20.74 -6.88
C ILE A 434 -4.09 -19.41 -6.20
N PHE A 435 -3.27 -18.96 -5.24
CA PHE A 435 -3.57 -17.84 -4.35
C PHE A 435 -2.70 -16.62 -4.68
N TYR A 436 -3.32 -15.59 -5.27
CA TYR A 436 -2.67 -14.31 -5.57
C TYR A 436 -2.94 -13.29 -4.45
N ARG A 437 -1.90 -12.87 -3.74
CA ARG A 437 -1.97 -12.00 -2.56
C ARG A 437 -1.34 -10.63 -2.83
N ASP A 438 -2.15 -9.59 -3.02
CA ASP A 438 -1.64 -8.23 -3.25
C ASP A 438 -1.12 -7.59 -1.94
N GLY A 439 -0.23 -6.62 -2.08
CA GLY A 439 0.12 -5.63 -1.04
C GLY A 439 1.22 -6.00 -0.03
N VAL A 440 1.52 -7.29 0.18
CA VAL A 440 2.44 -7.73 1.24
C VAL A 440 3.89 -7.27 0.98
N SER A 441 4.58 -6.79 2.02
CA SER A 441 5.99 -6.39 1.93
C SER A 441 6.96 -7.53 2.26
N GLU A 442 8.16 -7.50 1.69
CA GLU A 442 9.20 -8.54 1.82
C GLU A 442 9.51 -8.89 3.29
N GLY A 443 9.64 -7.87 4.15
CA GLY A 443 9.87 -8.05 5.59
C GLY A 443 8.69 -8.65 6.37
N GLN A 444 7.60 -9.02 5.70
CA GLN A 444 6.43 -9.70 6.25
C GLN A 444 6.14 -11.05 5.56
N PHE A 445 6.88 -11.42 4.50
CA PHE A 445 6.61 -12.62 3.69
C PHE A 445 6.46 -13.87 4.55
N GLN A 446 7.44 -14.19 5.39
CA GLN A 446 7.41 -15.38 6.25
C GLN A 446 6.27 -15.35 7.28
N GLN A 447 5.98 -14.19 7.88
CA GLN A 447 4.91 -14.05 8.87
C GLN A 447 3.51 -14.21 8.24
N VAL A 448 3.31 -13.63 7.06
CA VAL A 448 2.05 -13.74 6.31
C VAL A 448 1.89 -15.14 5.74
N LEU A 449 2.93 -15.70 5.11
CA LEU A 449 2.91 -17.07 4.57
C LEU A 449 2.55 -18.08 5.65
N HIS A 450 3.23 -18.05 6.80
CA HIS A 450 3.01 -19.01 7.88
C HIS A 450 1.54 -19.05 8.33
N HIS A 451 0.93 -17.89 8.58
CA HIS A 451 -0.48 -17.83 8.99
C HIS A 451 -1.44 -18.14 7.83
N GLU A 452 -1.24 -17.53 6.65
CA GLU A 452 -2.20 -17.63 5.55
C GLU A 452 -2.16 -18.99 4.83
N LEU A 453 -0.98 -19.63 4.68
CA LEU A 453 -0.87 -21.00 4.14
C LEU A 453 -1.51 -22.04 5.08
N LEU A 454 -1.28 -21.92 6.39
CA LEU A 454 -1.91 -22.79 7.38
C LEU A 454 -3.43 -22.62 7.38
N ALA A 455 -3.93 -21.39 7.29
CA ALA A 455 -5.37 -21.13 7.21
C ALA A 455 -6.03 -21.69 5.92
N ILE A 456 -5.34 -21.69 4.77
CA ILE A 456 -5.81 -22.35 3.54
C ILE A 456 -5.88 -23.87 3.73
N ARG A 457 -4.85 -24.48 4.34
CA ARG A 457 -4.83 -25.93 4.65
C ARG A 457 -5.91 -26.32 5.66
N GLU A 458 -6.10 -25.52 6.71
CA GLU A 458 -7.15 -25.66 7.72
C GLU A 458 -8.54 -25.62 7.09
N ALA A 459 -8.79 -24.69 6.16
CA ALA A 459 -10.05 -24.59 5.42
C ALA A 459 -10.39 -25.88 4.65
N CYS A 460 -9.37 -26.53 4.08
CA CYS A 460 -9.52 -27.78 3.33
C CYS A 460 -9.81 -28.96 4.28
N ILE A 461 -8.99 -29.17 5.31
CA ILE A 461 -9.15 -30.25 6.29
C ILE A 461 -10.48 -30.13 7.07
N LYS A 462 -10.96 -28.90 7.34
CA LYS A 462 -12.27 -28.68 7.97
C LYS A 462 -13.46 -28.96 7.04
N LEU A 463 -13.27 -29.10 5.73
CA LEU A 463 -14.35 -29.46 4.78
C LEU A 463 -14.47 -30.98 4.63
N GLU A 464 -13.35 -31.65 4.49
CA GLU A 464 -13.29 -33.10 4.30
C GLU A 464 -11.95 -33.61 4.85
N LYS A 465 -12.01 -34.72 5.59
CA LYS A 465 -10.80 -35.36 6.12
C LYS A 465 -9.92 -35.79 4.92
N ASP A 466 -8.62 -35.56 5.04
CA ASP A 466 -7.62 -35.95 4.05
C ASP A 466 -7.72 -35.21 2.68
N TYR A 467 -8.61 -34.21 2.54
CA TYR A 467 -8.66 -33.32 1.37
C TYR A 467 -7.49 -32.31 1.39
N GLN A 468 -6.45 -32.60 0.60
CA GLN A 468 -5.19 -31.85 0.52
C GLN A 468 -4.90 -31.42 -0.94
N PRO A 469 -5.57 -30.37 -1.45
CA PRO A 469 -5.27 -29.82 -2.78
C PRO A 469 -3.91 -29.10 -2.79
N GLY A 470 -3.20 -29.14 -3.92
CA GLY A 470 -1.90 -28.48 -4.05
C GLY A 470 -2.03 -26.95 -4.05
N ILE A 471 -1.34 -26.26 -3.14
CA ILE A 471 -1.40 -24.81 -2.99
C ILE A 471 -0.21 -24.14 -3.68
N THR A 472 -0.48 -23.09 -4.47
CA THR A 472 0.54 -22.14 -4.96
C THR A 472 0.26 -20.78 -4.36
N PHE A 473 1.20 -20.24 -3.57
CA PHE A 473 1.07 -18.97 -2.87
C PHE A 473 1.95 -17.93 -3.54
N ILE A 474 1.33 -16.93 -4.17
CA ILE A 474 2.00 -15.93 -5.01
C ILE A 474 1.71 -14.54 -4.45
N VAL A 475 2.71 -13.88 -3.89
CA VAL A 475 2.58 -12.46 -3.52
C VAL A 475 2.69 -11.62 -4.78
N VAL A 476 1.76 -10.67 -4.92
CA VAL A 476 1.73 -9.66 -5.98
C VAL A 476 2.10 -8.31 -5.38
N GLN A 477 3.05 -7.62 -5.99
CA GLN A 477 3.48 -6.29 -5.58
C GLN A 477 3.42 -5.34 -6.77
N LYS A 478 2.39 -4.48 -6.80
CA LYS A 478 2.28 -3.37 -7.76
C LYS A 478 2.97 -2.07 -7.28
N ARG A 479 3.32 -1.98 -5.98
CA ARG A 479 3.80 -0.77 -5.30
C ARG A 479 5.27 -0.86 -4.90
N HIS A 480 6.15 -0.93 -5.89
CA HIS A 480 7.61 -1.03 -5.75
C HIS A 480 8.30 0.01 -6.65
N HIS A 481 9.63 0.09 -6.55
CA HIS A 481 10.45 1.13 -7.18
C HIS A 481 11.26 0.66 -8.39
N THR A 482 11.20 -0.64 -8.74
CA THR A 482 11.64 -1.15 -10.05
C THR A 482 10.90 -0.46 -11.20
N ARG A 483 11.64 -0.09 -12.23
CA ARG A 483 11.19 0.40 -13.54
C ARG A 483 11.98 -0.29 -14.62
N LEU A 484 11.34 -0.49 -15.76
CA LEU A 484 11.91 -1.14 -16.94
C LEU A 484 11.65 -0.25 -18.15
N PHE A 485 12.66 -0.07 -18.99
CA PHE A 485 12.65 0.83 -20.15
C PHE A 485 13.19 0.09 -21.38
N CYS A 486 12.64 0.37 -22.57
CA CYS A 486 13.21 -0.18 -23.80
C CYS A 486 14.57 0.47 -24.09
N THR A 487 15.59 -0.37 -24.24
CA THR A 487 16.94 0.05 -24.66
C THR A 487 16.85 0.64 -26.07
N ASP A 488 16.29 -0.15 -26.99
CA ASP A 488 16.07 0.26 -28.37
C ASP A 488 14.84 1.20 -28.45
N LYS A 489 14.98 2.30 -29.21
CA LYS A 489 13.95 3.36 -29.25
C LYS A 489 12.68 2.97 -30.03
N ASN A 490 12.80 2.00 -30.95
CA ASN A 490 11.70 1.46 -31.78
C ASN A 490 10.74 0.54 -31.00
N GLU A 491 11.20 -0.12 -29.94
CA GLU A 491 10.41 -0.97 -29.04
C GLU A 491 9.50 -0.17 -28.08
N ARG A 492 9.50 1.17 -28.15
CA ARG A 492 8.78 2.06 -27.23
C ARG A 492 7.33 2.28 -27.68
N VAL A 493 6.39 1.84 -26.86
CA VAL A 493 4.96 1.82 -27.21
C VAL A 493 4.26 3.12 -26.84
N GLY A 494 3.74 3.82 -27.87
CA GLY A 494 2.87 4.98 -27.76
C GLY A 494 3.54 6.26 -27.22
N LYS A 495 2.75 7.33 -27.04
CA LYS A 495 3.23 8.66 -26.60
C LYS A 495 3.95 8.65 -25.25
N SER A 496 3.70 7.64 -24.41
CA SER A 496 4.35 7.45 -23.11
C SER A 496 5.73 6.78 -23.20
N GLY A 497 6.06 6.15 -24.33
CA GLY A 497 7.36 5.52 -24.59
C GLY A 497 7.66 4.26 -23.76
N ASN A 498 6.63 3.56 -23.28
CA ASN A 498 6.79 2.43 -22.36
C ASN A 498 7.17 1.10 -23.05
N ILE A 499 7.62 0.15 -22.23
CA ILE A 499 7.71 -1.26 -22.60
C ILE A 499 6.35 -1.85 -23.03
N PRO A 500 6.33 -2.82 -23.96
CA PRO A 500 5.11 -3.47 -24.42
C PRO A 500 4.44 -4.30 -23.31
N ALA A 501 3.11 -4.47 -23.44
CA ALA A 501 2.36 -5.36 -22.57
C ALA A 501 2.83 -6.82 -22.76
N GLY A 502 3.00 -7.56 -21.67
CA GLY A 502 3.58 -8.92 -21.68
C GLY A 502 5.10 -8.96 -21.59
N THR A 503 5.77 -7.82 -21.40
CA THR A 503 7.21 -7.80 -21.06
C THR A 503 7.42 -8.44 -19.69
N THR A 504 8.22 -9.51 -19.65
CA THR A 504 8.55 -10.27 -18.43
C THR A 504 10.05 -10.24 -18.17
N VAL A 505 10.46 -10.19 -16.90
CA VAL A 505 11.86 -10.27 -16.44
C VAL A 505 11.94 -11.13 -15.19
N ASP A 506 12.54 -12.30 -15.36
CA ASP A 506 12.83 -13.32 -14.33
C ASP A 506 14.34 -13.48 -14.07
N THR A 507 15.17 -12.67 -14.72
CA THR A 507 16.64 -12.77 -14.71
C THR A 507 17.34 -11.45 -14.35
N LYS A 508 18.60 -11.55 -13.89
CA LYS A 508 19.56 -10.49 -13.51
C LYS A 508 19.16 -9.54 -12.36
N ILE A 509 17.89 -9.12 -12.24
CA ILE A 509 17.42 -8.17 -11.21
C ILE A 509 16.43 -8.78 -10.19
N THR A 510 16.06 -10.03 -10.42
CA THR A 510 15.31 -10.96 -9.56
C THR A 510 16.21 -11.58 -8.48
N HIS A 511 15.59 -12.19 -7.49
CA HIS A 511 16.23 -12.77 -6.30
C HIS A 511 17.19 -13.92 -6.66
N PRO A 512 18.34 -14.09 -5.98
CA PRO A 512 19.36 -15.09 -6.35
C PRO A 512 18.99 -16.58 -6.17
N SER A 513 17.85 -16.92 -5.56
CA SER A 513 17.48 -18.32 -5.25
C SER A 513 15.97 -18.58 -5.17
N GLU A 514 15.23 -17.76 -4.42
CA GLU A 514 13.75 -17.73 -4.42
C GLU A 514 13.16 -17.49 -5.83
N PHE A 515 11.92 -17.90 -6.06
CA PHE A 515 11.25 -17.83 -7.36
C PHE A 515 10.41 -16.53 -7.50
N ASP A 516 11.01 -15.50 -8.08
CA ASP A 516 10.36 -14.22 -8.41
C ASP A 516 10.46 -13.83 -9.89
N PHE A 517 9.52 -12.99 -10.34
CA PHE A 517 9.55 -12.39 -11.67
C PHE A 517 8.76 -11.07 -11.73
N TYR A 518 9.17 -10.17 -12.63
CA TYR A 518 8.43 -8.97 -13.01
C TYR A 518 7.63 -9.22 -14.28
N LEU A 519 6.35 -8.85 -14.32
CA LEU A 519 5.51 -8.89 -15.53
C LEU A 519 4.79 -7.56 -15.73
N CYS A 520 5.13 -6.84 -16.80
CA CYS A 520 4.38 -5.67 -17.26
C CYS A 520 3.21 -6.10 -18.13
N SER A 521 2.18 -6.69 -17.52
CA SER A 521 1.02 -7.23 -18.24
C SER A 521 0.18 -6.20 -19.02
N HIS A 522 0.40 -4.89 -18.86
CA HIS A 522 -0.49 -3.83 -19.33
C HIS A 522 0.25 -2.80 -20.19
N ALA A 523 -0.48 -2.20 -21.14
CA ALA A 523 0.05 -1.11 -21.96
C ALA A 523 0.03 0.22 -21.18
N GLY A 524 1.20 0.87 -21.06
CA GLY A 524 1.36 2.13 -20.33
C GLY A 524 0.76 3.32 -21.07
N ILE A 525 -0.42 3.78 -20.67
CA ILE A 525 -1.13 4.89 -21.34
C ILE A 525 -0.46 6.24 -21.04
N GLN A 526 0.00 6.45 -19.80
CA GLN A 526 0.50 7.72 -19.29
C GLN A 526 1.56 7.49 -18.20
N GLY A 527 2.61 8.32 -18.20
CA GLY A 527 3.75 8.16 -17.28
C GLY A 527 4.51 6.86 -17.53
N THR A 528 5.33 6.45 -16.56
CA THR A 528 6.08 5.18 -16.62
C THR A 528 5.25 4.04 -16.02
N SER A 529 5.12 2.93 -16.74
CA SER A 529 4.52 1.69 -16.27
C SER A 529 5.21 1.16 -15.00
N ARG A 530 4.43 0.54 -14.11
CA ARG A 530 4.96 -0.24 -12.98
C ARG A 530 4.84 -1.73 -13.33
N PRO A 531 5.93 -2.43 -13.69
CA PRO A 531 5.90 -3.84 -14.01
C PRO A 531 5.65 -4.63 -12.73
N SER A 532 4.47 -5.19 -12.54
CA SER A 532 4.09 -5.84 -11.28
C SER A 532 5.05 -6.98 -10.96
N HIS A 533 5.47 -7.05 -9.71
CA HIS A 533 6.38 -8.07 -9.20
C HIS A 533 5.58 -9.23 -8.60
N TYR A 534 5.99 -10.46 -8.89
CA TYR A 534 5.36 -11.70 -8.46
C TYR A 534 6.42 -12.54 -7.76
N HIS A 535 6.11 -13.02 -6.56
CA HIS A 535 7.06 -13.79 -5.75
C HIS A 535 6.34 -15.03 -5.20
N VAL A 536 6.84 -16.21 -5.53
CA VAL A 536 6.24 -17.50 -5.18
C VAL A 536 6.79 -17.94 -3.84
N LEU A 537 5.97 -17.82 -2.79
CA LEU A 537 6.35 -18.15 -1.41
C LEU A 537 6.09 -19.62 -1.06
N TRP A 538 5.25 -20.31 -1.82
CA TRP A 538 5.00 -21.75 -1.68
C TRP A 538 4.44 -22.31 -2.98
N ASP A 539 4.83 -23.53 -3.35
CA ASP A 539 4.24 -24.23 -4.50
C ASP A 539 4.26 -25.76 -4.34
N ASP A 540 3.11 -26.33 -3.96
CA ASP A 540 2.90 -27.79 -3.98
C ASP A 540 2.75 -28.33 -5.42
N ASN A 541 2.43 -27.47 -6.41
CA ASN A 541 2.06 -27.87 -7.78
C ASN A 541 3.26 -27.96 -8.74
N ARG A 542 4.42 -27.42 -8.37
CA ARG A 542 5.68 -27.47 -9.11
C ARG A 542 5.60 -26.86 -10.51
N PHE A 543 5.08 -25.64 -10.60
CA PHE A 543 5.03 -24.87 -11.83
C PHE A 543 6.42 -24.63 -12.42
N SER A 544 6.50 -24.68 -13.75
CA SER A 544 7.62 -24.07 -14.48
C SER A 544 7.47 -22.55 -14.56
N SER A 545 8.58 -21.83 -14.75
CA SER A 545 8.59 -20.38 -14.94
C SER A 545 7.68 -19.95 -16.10
N ASP A 546 7.81 -20.57 -17.27
CA ASP A 546 6.95 -20.30 -18.43
C ASP A 546 5.46 -20.55 -18.09
N GLU A 547 5.10 -21.69 -17.48
CA GLU A 547 3.69 -21.99 -17.19
C GLU A 547 3.08 -20.95 -16.25
N LEU A 548 3.78 -20.59 -15.17
CA LEU A 548 3.27 -19.63 -14.19
C LEU A 548 3.24 -18.20 -14.73
N GLN A 549 4.25 -17.77 -15.50
CA GLN A 549 4.28 -16.46 -16.13
C GLN A 549 3.14 -16.32 -17.16
N ILE A 550 2.92 -17.34 -18.00
CA ILE A 550 1.81 -17.39 -18.96
C ILE A 550 0.46 -17.40 -18.23
N LEU A 551 0.30 -18.21 -17.18
CA LEU A 551 -0.91 -18.26 -16.36
C LEU A 551 -1.24 -16.89 -15.75
N THR A 552 -0.25 -16.25 -15.13
CA THR A 552 -0.36 -14.90 -14.55
C THR A 552 -0.78 -13.89 -15.62
N TYR A 553 -0.15 -13.93 -16.80
CA TYR A 553 -0.46 -13.02 -17.90
C TYR A 553 -1.86 -13.25 -18.50
N GLN A 554 -2.31 -14.50 -18.63
CA GLN A 554 -3.68 -14.80 -19.08
C GLN A 554 -4.73 -14.33 -18.05
N LEU A 555 -4.48 -14.48 -16.75
CA LEU A 555 -5.36 -13.95 -15.71
C LEU A 555 -5.40 -12.42 -15.66
N CYS A 556 -4.45 -11.70 -16.27
CA CYS A 556 -4.54 -10.25 -16.50
C CYS A 556 -5.52 -9.87 -17.62
N HIS A 557 -5.97 -10.82 -18.46
CA HIS A 557 -6.94 -10.59 -19.54
C HIS A 557 -8.39 -10.91 -19.15
N THR A 558 -8.63 -11.64 -18.05
CA THR A 558 -9.99 -12.02 -17.59
C THR A 558 -10.69 -10.94 -16.75
N TYR A 559 -10.17 -9.72 -16.72
CA TYR A 559 -10.73 -8.61 -15.95
C TYR A 559 -11.92 -7.97 -16.67
N VAL A 560 -13.12 -8.35 -16.28
CA VAL A 560 -14.37 -8.13 -17.03
C VAL A 560 -14.80 -6.67 -17.24
N ARG A 561 -14.16 -5.69 -16.59
CA ARG A 561 -14.57 -4.27 -16.62
C ARG A 561 -14.02 -3.47 -17.82
N CYS A 562 -13.13 -4.03 -18.63
CA CYS A 562 -12.65 -3.42 -19.86
C CYS A 562 -12.06 -4.47 -20.81
N THR A 563 -12.04 -4.18 -22.11
CA THR A 563 -11.41 -5.01 -23.16
C THR A 563 -9.90 -4.80 -23.24
N ARG A 564 -9.20 -4.88 -22.10
CA ARG A 564 -7.74 -4.61 -21.99
C ARG A 564 -7.11 -5.51 -20.94
N SER A 565 -5.89 -5.99 -21.22
CA SER A 565 -5.05 -6.56 -20.16
C SER A 565 -4.75 -5.52 -19.08
N VAL A 566 -4.97 -5.90 -17.83
CA VAL A 566 -4.74 -5.04 -16.65
C VAL A 566 -3.44 -5.41 -15.93
N SER A 567 -2.98 -4.53 -15.03
CA SER A 567 -1.62 -4.60 -14.45
C SER A 567 -1.36 -5.75 -13.47
N ILE A 568 -2.40 -6.42 -12.97
CA ILE A 568 -2.33 -7.55 -12.03
C ILE A 568 -3.49 -8.51 -12.36
N PRO A 569 -3.41 -9.81 -11.99
CA PRO A 569 -4.47 -10.77 -12.26
C PRO A 569 -5.85 -10.29 -11.80
N ALA A 570 -6.87 -10.60 -12.59
CA ALA A 570 -8.27 -10.32 -12.28
C ALA A 570 -8.67 -10.68 -10.82
N PRO A 571 -8.34 -11.86 -10.26
CA PRO A 571 -8.60 -12.17 -8.84
C PRO A 571 -8.07 -11.12 -7.86
N ALA A 572 -6.79 -10.73 -7.95
CA ALA A 572 -6.21 -9.71 -7.07
C ALA A 572 -6.89 -8.33 -7.28
N TYR A 573 -7.18 -7.98 -8.54
CA TYR A 573 -7.90 -6.75 -8.87
C TYR A 573 -9.34 -6.73 -8.31
N TYR A 574 -10.01 -7.88 -8.25
CA TYR A 574 -11.36 -8.00 -7.67
C TYR A 574 -11.33 -7.94 -6.14
N ALA A 575 -10.33 -8.53 -5.46
CA ALA A 575 -10.19 -8.42 -4.01
C ALA A 575 -10.09 -6.95 -3.55
N HIS A 576 -9.25 -6.15 -4.21
CA HIS A 576 -9.16 -4.71 -3.97
C HIS A 576 -10.49 -3.97 -4.25
N LEU A 577 -11.28 -4.38 -5.25
CA LEU A 577 -12.62 -3.81 -5.48
C LEU A 577 -13.63 -4.17 -4.38
N VAL A 578 -13.53 -5.37 -3.81
CA VAL A 578 -14.37 -5.82 -2.68
C VAL A 578 -14.00 -5.06 -1.40
N ALA A 579 -12.71 -4.96 -1.06
CA ALA A 579 -12.25 -4.22 0.11
C ALA A 579 -12.63 -2.72 0.02
N PHE A 580 -12.49 -2.12 -1.16
CA PHE A 580 -12.91 -0.74 -1.42
C PHE A 580 -14.44 -0.57 -1.39
N ARG A 581 -15.22 -1.58 -1.78
CA ARG A 581 -16.69 -1.55 -1.65
C ARG A 581 -17.13 -1.62 -0.18
N ALA A 582 -16.57 -2.53 0.60
CA ALA A 582 -16.83 -2.63 2.03
C ALA A 582 -16.46 -1.34 2.77
N ARG A 583 -15.42 -0.60 2.34
CA ARG A 583 -15.11 0.73 2.88
C ARG A 583 -16.23 1.76 2.65
N TYR A 584 -17.02 1.65 1.57
CA TYR A 584 -18.23 2.46 1.38
C TYR A 584 -19.38 2.04 2.29
N HIS A 585 -19.55 0.73 2.56
CA HIS A 585 -20.60 0.23 3.47
C HIS A 585 -20.41 0.66 4.94
N LEU A 586 -19.22 1.14 5.31
CA LEU A 586 -18.91 1.64 6.65
C LEU A 586 -19.18 3.13 6.86
N VAL A 587 -19.41 3.93 5.80
CA VAL A 587 -19.31 5.41 5.84
C VAL A 587 -20.17 6.05 6.93
N ASP A 588 -21.44 5.68 7.04
CA ASP A 588 -22.39 6.42 7.88
C ASP A 588 -22.27 6.05 9.37
N LYS A 589 -21.85 4.81 9.69
CA LYS A 589 -21.61 4.36 11.08
C LYS A 589 -20.38 4.99 11.74
N GLU A 590 -19.51 5.65 10.98
CA GLU A 590 -18.33 6.31 11.55
C GLU A 590 -18.69 7.57 12.35
N HIS A 591 -19.82 8.23 12.05
CA HIS A 591 -20.21 9.48 12.69
C HIS A 591 -20.87 9.32 14.07
N ASP A 592 -21.70 8.29 14.28
CA ASP A 592 -22.36 8.06 15.58
C ASP A 592 -21.41 7.56 16.67
N SER A 593 -20.20 7.09 16.28
CA SER A 593 -19.15 6.60 17.19
C SER A 593 -18.53 7.69 18.10
N HIS A 594 -19.06 8.92 18.08
CA HIS A 594 -18.59 10.03 18.90
C HIS A 594 -19.09 10.01 20.36
N THR A 595 -20.13 9.23 20.70
CA THR A 595 -20.73 9.24 22.05
C THR A 595 -20.98 7.85 22.66
N SER A 596 -19.93 7.04 22.79
CA SER A 596 -19.82 6.07 23.91
C SER A 596 -18.38 5.58 24.07
N GLY A 597 -17.91 5.51 25.32
CA GLY A 597 -16.51 5.21 25.66
C GLY A 597 -16.36 3.91 26.44
N GLN A 598 -16.85 2.77 25.94
CA GLN A 598 -16.57 1.41 26.44
C GLN A 598 -17.28 0.35 25.58
N SER A 599 -16.53 -0.48 24.83
CA SER A 599 -16.78 -1.93 24.52
C SER A 599 -16.23 -2.41 23.15
N ASN A 600 -14.91 -2.63 23.05
CA ASN A 600 -14.21 -3.07 21.83
C ASN A 600 -14.87 -4.26 21.08
N GLY A 601 -15.56 -5.17 21.79
CA GLY A 601 -16.27 -6.30 21.19
C GLY A 601 -17.58 -5.95 20.48
N ARG A 602 -18.34 -4.96 20.96
CA ARG A 602 -19.62 -4.55 20.35
C ARG A 602 -19.38 -3.77 19.07
N ASP A 603 -18.37 -2.89 19.06
CA ASP A 603 -17.93 -2.14 17.89
C ASP A 603 -17.54 -3.06 16.73
N HIS A 604 -16.77 -4.12 17.01
CA HIS A 604 -16.36 -5.09 15.99
C HIS A 604 -17.56 -5.80 15.35
N GLN A 605 -18.55 -6.25 16.13
CA GLN A 605 -19.76 -6.88 15.60
C GLN A 605 -20.60 -5.89 14.75
N ALA A 606 -20.71 -4.64 15.18
CA ALA A 606 -21.44 -3.60 14.44
C ALA A 606 -20.80 -3.25 13.09
N LEU A 607 -19.46 -3.31 13.01
CA LEU A 607 -18.66 -3.13 11.79
C LEU A 607 -18.73 -4.37 10.88
N ALA A 608 -18.62 -5.58 11.45
CA ALA A 608 -18.74 -6.83 10.69
C ALA A 608 -20.11 -6.97 10.03
N LYS A 609 -21.19 -6.68 10.76
CA LYS A 609 -22.56 -6.67 10.22
C LYS A 609 -22.77 -5.59 9.13
N ALA A 610 -21.95 -4.54 9.08
CA ALA A 610 -22.05 -3.50 8.06
C ALA A 610 -21.39 -3.88 6.72
N VAL A 611 -20.35 -4.73 6.73
CA VAL A 611 -19.70 -5.23 5.50
C VAL A 611 -20.30 -6.54 4.98
N GLN A 612 -21.15 -7.20 5.78
CA GLN A 612 -21.90 -8.39 5.37
C GLN A 612 -22.93 -8.03 4.30
N VAL A 613 -22.82 -8.64 3.12
CA VAL A 613 -23.77 -8.45 2.01
C VAL A 613 -25.02 -9.32 2.16
N HIS A 614 -26.11 -8.93 1.48
CA HIS A 614 -27.38 -9.67 1.47
C HIS A 614 -27.20 -11.09 0.90
N GLN A 615 -28.07 -12.02 1.29
CA GLN A 615 -28.00 -13.43 0.86
C GLN A 615 -27.97 -13.59 -0.66
N ASP A 616 -28.80 -12.82 -1.37
CA ASP A 616 -28.85 -12.81 -2.83
C ASP A 616 -27.56 -12.23 -3.46
N THR A 617 -26.91 -11.27 -2.78
CA THR A 617 -25.68 -10.62 -3.24
C THR A 617 -24.46 -11.54 -3.16
N LEU A 618 -24.42 -12.48 -2.19
CA LEU A 618 -23.24 -13.33 -1.91
C LEU A 618 -22.68 -14.07 -3.13
N ARG A 619 -23.54 -14.44 -4.09
CA ARG A 619 -23.18 -15.20 -5.30
C ARG A 619 -22.94 -14.33 -6.53
N THR A 620 -22.87 -13.00 -6.36
CA THR A 620 -22.82 -12.03 -7.46
C THR A 620 -21.49 -11.27 -7.50
N MET A 621 -21.14 -10.75 -8.68
CA MET A 621 -20.02 -9.82 -8.84
C MET A 621 -20.44 -8.37 -8.56
N TYR A 622 -21.15 -8.12 -7.45
CA TYR A 622 -21.67 -6.80 -7.05
C TYR A 622 -20.60 -5.70 -7.01
N PHE A 623 -19.35 -6.08 -6.74
CA PHE A 623 -18.16 -5.23 -6.69
C PHE A 623 -17.77 -4.60 -8.04
N ALA A 624 -18.26 -5.13 -9.17
CA ALA A 624 -17.93 -4.69 -10.54
C ALA A 624 -18.24 -3.21 -10.84
#